data_AF-A0A166FRT0-F1
#
_entry.id   AF-A0A166FRT0-F1
#
_cell.length_a   1.000
_cell.length_b   1.000
_cell.length_c   1.000
_cell.angle_alpha   90.00
_cell.angle_beta   90.00
_cell.angle_gamma   90.00
#
_symmetry.space_group_name_H-M   'P 1'
#
loop_
_entity.id
_entity.type
_entity.pdbx_description
1 polymer ?
#
loop_
_entity_poly.entity_id
_entity_poly.type
_entity_poly.pdbx_seq_one_letter_code
_entity_poly.pdbx_strand_id
1 'polypeptide(L)'
;MPITNEPLGPVHTTVKLVTPVKDLGDQIPKYLIEDPDATEATQTRYNSLQEVGDDFDPDSLVYLHAQAVFGGPNPPEAILVVKAVAENSFVSPTSINVDQSSVTGTVGGTTKVTTTVLPATATDKSVSAVSGDTKVASVSPNGDGSFTIAFKSAGNSTITFQTGVNDEITTTTHVSVAAAVTKVTGVKLDKTTLSGKVGGNDQLTANVQPSGATNQGVLFSSSDDTVAAVDNTGKVTYVKAGTAVITATTEDGGFTATSNVTVSA
;
A
#
# COMPACT_ATOMS: atom_id res chain seq x y z
N MET A 1 -46.60 32.66 42.19
CA MET A 1 -45.43 33.55 42.15
C MET A 1 -44.17 32.72 41.89
N PRO A 2 -43.17 33.24 41.18
CA PRO A 2 -42.31 32.46 40.30
C PRO A 2 -40.85 32.32 40.78
N ILE A 3 -40.13 31.47 40.03
CA ILE A 3 -38.66 31.23 39.91
C ILE A 3 -37.94 30.72 41.18
N THR A 4 -37.11 29.67 41.10
CA THR A 4 -35.80 29.73 40.40
C THR A 4 -35.34 28.40 39.76
N ASN A 5 -34.83 28.54 38.54
CA ASN A 5 -33.91 27.63 37.88
C ASN A 5 -32.67 27.40 38.75
N GLU A 6 -32.18 26.16 38.80
CA GLU A 6 -30.75 25.88 38.97
C GLU A 6 -30.24 24.95 37.86
N PRO A 7 -28.96 25.07 37.49
CA PRO A 7 -28.46 24.80 36.15
C PRO A 7 -28.14 23.32 35.91
N LEU A 8 -28.36 22.90 34.66
CA LEU A 8 -27.80 21.69 34.08
C LEU A 8 -26.26 21.75 34.18
N GLY A 9 -25.67 20.81 34.92
CA GLY A 9 -24.23 20.55 34.92
C GLY A 9 -23.76 19.99 33.57
N PRO A 10 -22.45 20.07 33.28
CA PRO A 10 -21.93 20.12 31.91
C PRO A 10 -22.15 18.81 31.14
N VAL A 11 -22.99 18.92 30.11
CA VAL A 11 -22.69 18.53 28.72
C VAL A 11 -21.57 17.51 28.59
N HIS A 12 -21.94 16.25 28.42
CA HIS A 12 -21.40 15.47 27.31
C HIS A 12 -22.55 15.11 26.37
N THR A 13 -23.05 16.15 25.69
CA THR A 13 -23.72 15.97 24.41
C THR A 13 -22.65 15.50 23.43
N THR A 14 -22.55 14.20 23.21
CA THR A 14 -22.08 13.74 21.90
C THR A 14 -22.80 12.43 21.56
N VAL A 15 -23.96 12.58 20.95
CA VAL A 15 -24.41 11.61 19.94
C VAL A 15 -23.34 11.63 18.86
N LYS A 16 -22.47 10.62 18.82
CA LYS A 16 -21.53 10.41 17.71
C LYS A 16 -21.93 9.15 16.97
N LEU A 17 -22.58 9.39 15.84
CA LEU A 17 -22.80 8.52 14.68
C LEU A 17 -23.26 7.07 14.97
N VAL A 18 -24.56 6.83 14.83
CA VAL A 18 -25.08 5.48 14.57
C VAL A 18 -24.72 5.13 13.12
N THR A 19 -23.71 4.29 12.93
CA THR A 19 -23.49 3.63 11.64
C THR A 19 -24.56 2.55 11.47
N PRO A 20 -25.33 2.52 10.37
CA PRO A 20 -26.25 1.41 10.13
C PRO A 20 -25.44 0.11 10.01
N VAL A 21 -25.76 -0.85 10.87
CA VAL A 21 -25.29 -2.24 10.79
C VAL A 21 -25.85 -2.84 9.50
N LYS A 22 -25.17 -2.61 8.39
CA LYS A 22 -25.37 -3.36 7.17
C LYS A 22 -24.27 -4.43 7.17
N ASP A 23 -24.70 -5.69 7.15
CA ASP A 23 -23.89 -6.89 6.92
C ASP A 23 -23.48 -7.74 8.14
N LEU A 24 -24.31 -7.82 9.18
CA LEU A 24 -24.33 -9.01 10.05
C LEU A 24 -25.67 -9.71 9.89
N GLY A 25 -25.63 -10.83 9.16
CA GLY A 25 -26.75 -11.72 8.90
C GLY A 25 -27.41 -12.24 10.18
N ASP A 26 -28.61 -12.80 10.00
CA ASP A 26 -29.55 -13.23 11.02
C ASP A 26 -28.89 -13.79 12.30
N GLN A 27 -29.34 -13.25 13.45
CA GLN A 27 -29.19 -13.73 14.84
C GLN A 27 -28.33 -12.91 15.82
N ILE A 28 -28.67 -11.64 16.11
CA ILE A 28 -28.34 -11.03 17.43
C ILE A 28 -29.48 -10.10 17.91
N PRO A 29 -29.95 -10.20 19.17
CA PRO A 29 -31.04 -9.39 19.73
C PRO A 29 -30.62 -7.95 20.06
N LYS A 30 -31.63 -7.08 20.20
CA LYS A 30 -31.51 -5.63 19.92
C LYS A 30 -31.13 -4.72 21.10
N TYR A 31 -31.00 -5.19 22.35
CA TYR A 31 -30.57 -4.35 23.50
C TYR A 31 -29.91 -5.17 24.65
N LEU A 32 -29.30 -4.50 25.67
CA LEU A 32 -28.41 -4.99 26.77
C LEU A 32 -28.58 -4.29 28.16
N ILE A 33 -28.93 -4.93 29.31
CA ILE A 33 -29.00 -4.28 30.66
C ILE A 33 -28.00 -4.95 31.57
N GLU A 34 -27.13 -4.14 32.16
CA GLU A 34 -26.15 -4.56 33.14
C GLU A 34 -26.65 -4.24 34.55
N ASP A 35 -26.57 -5.24 35.43
CA ASP A 35 -26.67 -5.06 36.89
C ASP A 35 -25.23 -5.05 37.44
N PRO A 36 -24.77 -3.92 38.00
CA PRO A 36 -23.37 -3.75 38.40
C PRO A 36 -22.95 -4.55 39.65
N ASP A 37 -23.87 -5.17 40.40
CA ASP A 37 -23.58 -5.78 41.70
C ASP A 37 -23.70 -7.33 41.73
N ALA A 38 -23.95 -7.99 40.59
CA ALA A 38 -24.11 -9.45 40.53
C ALA A 38 -22.78 -10.22 40.66
N THR A 39 -22.69 -11.16 41.62
CA THR A 39 -21.46 -11.92 41.91
C THR A 39 -21.37 -13.31 41.27
N GLU A 40 -22.45 -13.85 40.68
CA GLU A 40 -22.40 -15.05 39.83
C GLU A 40 -23.40 -14.95 38.67
N ALA A 41 -23.01 -15.44 37.49
CA ALA A 41 -23.86 -15.45 36.30
C ALA A 41 -24.86 -16.62 36.38
N THR A 42 -26.06 -16.36 36.90
CA THR A 42 -27.18 -17.29 36.79
C THR A 42 -28.05 -16.93 35.58
N GLN A 43 -28.23 -17.90 34.67
CA GLN A 43 -29.14 -17.75 33.54
C GLN A 43 -30.48 -18.38 33.93
N THR A 44 -31.42 -17.58 34.43
CA THR A 44 -32.79 -18.03 34.67
C THR A 44 -33.67 -17.62 33.48
N ARG A 45 -34.35 -18.61 32.88
CA ARG A 45 -35.29 -18.39 31.78
C ARG A 45 -36.71 -18.41 32.34
N TYR A 46 -37.43 -17.32 32.18
CA TYR A 46 -38.86 -17.25 32.48
C TYR A 46 -39.65 -17.23 31.17
N ASN A 47 -40.67 -18.09 31.07
CA ASN A 47 -41.55 -18.20 29.91
C ASN A 47 -42.81 -17.34 30.08
N SER A 48 -43.06 -16.78 31.27
CA SER A 48 -44.14 -15.83 31.53
C SER A 48 -43.85 -14.91 32.73
N LEU A 49 -44.54 -13.76 32.80
CA LEU A 49 -44.43 -12.81 33.92
C LEU A 49 -44.82 -13.39 35.28
N GLN A 50 -45.65 -14.45 35.31
CA GLN A 50 -46.05 -15.12 36.56
C GLN A 50 -44.94 -16.00 37.14
N GLU A 51 -43.99 -16.44 36.31
CA GLU A 51 -42.83 -17.23 36.74
C GLU A 51 -41.70 -16.36 37.32
N VAL A 52 -41.71 -15.05 37.06
CA VAL A 52 -40.73 -14.09 37.61
C VAL A 52 -40.95 -13.91 39.12
N GLY A 53 -42.18 -14.07 39.61
CA GLY A 53 -42.51 -14.15 41.03
C GLY A 53 -41.83 -13.07 41.90
N ASP A 54 -41.18 -13.53 42.98
CA ASP A 54 -40.51 -12.71 43.98
C ASP A 54 -39.07 -12.29 43.59
N ASP A 55 -38.57 -12.68 42.40
CA ASP A 55 -37.24 -12.28 41.89
C ASP A 55 -37.21 -10.84 41.34
N PHE A 56 -38.28 -10.06 41.55
CA PHE A 56 -38.44 -8.70 41.04
C PHE A 56 -38.05 -7.66 42.11
N ASP A 57 -36.91 -6.99 41.94
CA ASP A 57 -36.51 -5.82 42.75
C ASP A 57 -37.03 -4.51 42.11
N PRO A 58 -37.98 -3.79 42.76
CA PRO A 58 -38.59 -2.59 42.22
C PRO A 58 -37.68 -1.35 42.16
N ASP A 59 -36.48 -1.39 42.75
CA ASP A 59 -35.57 -0.22 42.79
C ASP A 59 -34.61 -0.13 41.58
N SER A 60 -34.61 -1.12 40.68
CA SER A 60 -33.82 -1.09 39.44
C SER A 60 -34.47 -0.22 38.36
N LEU A 61 -34.10 1.07 38.40
CA LEU A 61 -34.06 2.15 37.39
C LEU A 61 -34.42 1.88 35.89
N VAL A 62 -35.49 1.17 35.58
CA VAL A 62 -35.91 0.91 34.18
C VAL A 62 -37.31 1.47 33.85
N TYR A 63 -37.97 2.15 34.79
CA TYR A 63 -39.35 2.59 34.55
C TYR A 63 -39.51 4.04 34.04
N LEU A 64 -38.49 4.92 34.11
CA LEU A 64 -38.73 6.36 33.89
C LEU A 64 -38.93 6.76 32.41
N HIS A 65 -38.49 5.96 31.44
CA HIS A 65 -38.67 6.27 30.01
C HIS A 65 -39.90 5.60 29.37
N ALA A 66 -40.54 4.64 30.05
CA ALA A 66 -41.69 3.93 29.49
C ALA A 66 -43.01 4.71 29.60
N GLN A 67 -43.11 5.66 30.55
CA GLN A 67 -44.36 6.37 30.80
C GLN A 67 -44.69 7.48 29.77
N ALA A 68 -43.71 7.93 28.96
CA ALA A 68 -43.89 9.10 28.12
C ALA A 68 -44.56 8.84 26.75
N VAL A 69 -44.82 7.59 26.35
CA VAL A 69 -45.20 7.27 24.95
C VAL A 69 -46.55 6.57 24.77
N PHE A 70 -47.21 6.10 25.84
CA PHE A 70 -48.46 5.32 25.68
C PHE A 70 -49.68 6.00 26.29
N GLY A 71 -50.26 6.95 25.55
CA GLY A 71 -51.62 7.44 25.79
C GLY A 71 -52.65 6.56 25.09
N GLY A 72 -53.08 5.46 25.72
CA GLY A 72 -54.19 4.64 25.22
C GLY A 72 -54.38 3.31 25.97
N PRO A 73 -55.63 2.79 26.09
CA PRO A 73 -55.89 1.55 26.79
C PRO A 73 -55.51 0.36 25.90
N ASN A 74 -54.38 -0.27 26.23
CA ASN A 74 -53.78 -1.51 25.68
C ASN A 74 -53.08 -1.42 24.30
N PRO A 75 -51.76 -1.68 24.28
CA PRO A 75 -51.12 -2.43 23.21
C PRO A 75 -50.62 -3.82 23.68
N PRO A 76 -50.55 -4.82 22.77
CA PRO A 76 -49.91 -6.10 23.05
C PRO A 76 -48.42 -5.91 23.37
N GLU A 77 -48.02 -6.52 24.47
CA GLU A 77 -46.67 -6.75 24.99
C GLU A 77 -45.51 -6.43 24.04
N ALA A 78 -45.02 -5.19 24.09
CA ALA A 78 -43.68 -4.88 23.59
C ALA A 78 -42.68 -5.20 24.71
N ILE A 79 -42.21 -6.44 24.76
CA ILE A 79 -41.11 -6.83 25.66
C ILE A 79 -39.82 -6.26 25.08
N LEU A 80 -39.30 -5.21 25.72
CA LEU A 80 -37.94 -4.75 25.50
C LEU A 80 -37.00 -5.79 26.15
N VAL A 81 -36.46 -6.70 25.34
CA VAL A 81 -35.43 -7.66 25.79
C VAL A 81 -34.07 -7.01 25.68
N VAL A 82 -33.44 -6.83 26.82
CA VAL A 82 -32.23 -6.04 26.98
C VAL A 82 -31.21 -6.98 27.66
N LYS A 83 -30.52 -7.80 26.84
CA LYS A 83 -29.57 -8.86 27.22
C LYS A 83 -28.19 -8.32 27.56
N ALA A 84 -27.86 -8.09 28.84
CA ALA A 84 -26.49 -8.20 29.39
C ALA A 84 -25.54 -9.14 28.63
N VAL A 85 -24.63 -8.67 27.76
CA VAL A 85 -23.43 -9.42 27.35
C VAL A 85 -22.31 -8.76 28.12
N ALA A 86 -21.54 -9.54 28.88
CA ALA A 86 -20.44 -9.01 29.68
C ALA A 86 -19.60 -8.00 28.87
N GLU A 87 -19.64 -6.71 29.26
CA GLU A 87 -18.57 -5.77 28.94
C GLU A 87 -17.29 -6.28 29.60
N ASN A 88 -16.53 -7.09 28.87
CA ASN A 88 -15.09 -7.28 29.01
C ASN A 88 -14.70 -8.32 27.94
N SER A 89 -13.90 -8.01 26.92
CA SER A 89 -12.71 -7.18 26.98
C SER A 89 -12.42 -6.70 25.55
N PHE A 90 -13.27 -5.81 25.00
CA PHE A 90 -12.91 -5.16 23.75
C PHE A 90 -11.85 -4.11 24.06
N VAL A 91 -10.59 -4.49 23.87
CA VAL A 91 -9.46 -3.57 23.96
C VAL A 91 -9.30 -2.91 22.59
N SER A 92 -9.64 -1.63 22.53
CA SER A 92 -9.44 -0.84 21.30
C SER A 92 -7.94 -0.68 21.00
N PRO A 93 -7.51 -0.81 19.73
CA PRO A 93 -6.21 -0.33 19.30
C PRO A 93 -6.01 1.13 19.69
N THR A 94 -4.80 1.48 20.13
CA THR A 94 -4.38 2.86 20.40
C THR A 94 -3.36 3.35 19.38
N SER A 95 -2.63 2.44 18.74
CA SER A 95 -1.65 2.78 17.72
C SER A 95 -1.37 1.58 16.82
N ILE A 96 -0.90 1.86 15.61
CA ILE A 96 -0.35 0.88 14.69
C ILE A 96 1.09 1.28 14.37
N ASN A 97 2.00 0.32 14.40
CA ASN A 97 3.38 0.50 13.97
C ASN A 97 3.66 -0.31 12.70
N VAL A 98 4.58 0.17 11.88
CA VAL A 98 5.14 -0.57 10.75
C VAL A 98 6.63 -0.80 10.98
N ASP A 99 7.12 -1.98 10.65
CA ASP A 99 8.54 -2.35 10.83
C ASP A 99 9.47 -1.47 9.98
N GLN A 100 8.98 -0.95 8.86
CA GLN A 100 9.72 -0.15 7.90
C GLN A 100 8.93 1.11 7.52
N SER A 101 9.35 2.28 8.02
CA SER A 101 8.76 3.58 7.65
C SER A 101 9.14 4.04 6.23
N SER A 102 10.17 3.41 5.63
CA SER A 102 10.55 3.63 4.24
C SER A 102 11.05 2.34 3.59
N VAL A 103 10.67 2.12 2.34
CA VAL A 103 11.18 1.03 1.51
C VAL A 103 11.64 1.55 0.16
N THR A 104 12.73 0.96 -0.34
CA THR A 104 13.28 1.27 -1.65
C THR A 104 13.42 0.00 -2.48
N GLY A 105 13.19 0.09 -3.79
CA GLY A 105 13.40 -1.05 -4.68
C GLY A 105 13.42 -0.65 -6.15
N THR A 106 13.59 -1.64 -7.01
CA THR A 106 13.57 -1.46 -8.46
C THR A 106 12.24 -1.91 -9.05
N VAL A 107 11.83 -1.33 -10.18
CA VAL A 107 10.64 -1.75 -10.93
C VAL A 107 10.64 -3.26 -11.17
N GLY A 108 9.51 -3.91 -10.90
CA GLY A 108 9.32 -5.35 -11.00
C GLY A 108 9.65 -6.13 -9.72
N GLY A 109 10.34 -5.50 -8.76
CA GLY A 109 10.63 -6.10 -7.46
C GLY A 109 9.44 -6.05 -6.50
N THR A 110 9.59 -6.77 -5.39
CA THR A 110 8.65 -6.74 -4.26
C THR A 110 9.40 -6.63 -2.94
N THR A 111 8.72 -6.16 -1.91
CA THR A 111 9.18 -6.23 -0.52
C THR A 111 8.04 -6.59 0.40
N LYS A 112 8.37 -7.11 1.58
CA LYS A 112 7.42 -7.46 2.63
C LYS A 112 7.59 -6.49 3.80
N VAL A 113 6.47 -6.01 4.31
CA VAL A 113 6.39 -5.19 5.52
C VAL A 113 5.41 -5.81 6.50
N THR A 114 5.63 -5.54 7.78
CA THR A 114 4.80 -6.06 8.86
C THR A 114 4.26 -4.92 9.71
N THR A 115 3.01 -5.03 10.10
CA THR A 115 2.36 -4.06 10.98
C THR A 115 2.08 -4.69 12.34
N THR A 116 2.29 -3.93 13.40
CA THR A 116 1.97 -4.33 14.77
C THR A 116 0.91 -3.39 15.33
N VAL A 117 -0.24 -3.92 15.70
CA VAL A 117 -1.30 -3.17 16.39
C VAL A 117 -1.04 -3.21 17.90
N LEU A 118 -1.08 -2.05 18.55
CA LEU A 118 -0.91 -1.89 19.99
C LEU A 118 -2.19 -1.33 20.65
N PRO A 119 -2.47 -1.69 21.91
CA PRO A 119 -1.70 -2.64 22.73
C PRO A 119 -1.78 -4.07 22.19
N ALA A 120 -0.83 -4.94 22.54
CA ALA A 120 -0.82 -6.33 22.06
C ALA A 120 -2.07 -7.13 22.50
N THR A 121 -2.78 -6.64 23.52
CA THR A 121 -4.06 -7.14 24.03
C THR A 121 -5.26 -6.65 23.22
N ALA A 122 -5.06 -5.79 22.22
CA ALA A 122 -6.14 -5.31 21.35
C ALA A 122 -6.92 -6.49 20.76
N THR A 123 -8.25 -6.41 20.87
CA THR A 123 -9.15 -7.49 20.51
C THR A 123 -9.29 -7.62 18.99
N ASP A 124 -9.25 -6.50 18.29
CA ASP A 124 -9.17 -6.44 16.82
C ASP A 124 -7.76 -5.99 16.40
N LYS A 125 -7.13 -6.79 15.55
CA LYS A 125 -5.80 -6.54 14.97
C LYS A 125 -5.83 -6.48 13.45
N SER A 126 -7.02 -6.33 12.88
CA SER A 126 -7.19 -6.17 11.44
C SER A 126 -6.55 -4.87 10.99
N VAL A 127 -5.85 -4.96 9.86
CA VAL A 127 -5.19 -3.83 9.23
C VAL A 127 -5.57 -3.87 7.75
N SER A 128 -5.98 -2.72 7.23
CA SER A 128 -6.11 -2.48 5.80
C SER A 128 -4.93 -1.63 5.33
N ALA A 129 -4.63 -1.70 4.04
CA ALA A 129 -3.55 -0.91 3.44
C ALA A 129 -4.00 -0.32 2.10
N VAL A 130 -3.66 0.95 1.88
CA VAL A 130 -3.98 1.68 0.65
C VAL A 130 -2.71 2.30 0.09
N SER A 131 -2.51 2.18 -1.22
CA SER A 131 -1.44 2.90 -1.92
C SER A 131 -1.93 4.26 -2.40
N GLY A 132 -1.16 5.31 -2.12
CA GLY A 132 -1.41 6.66 -2.63
C GLY A 132 -1.23 6.78 -4.15
N ASP A 133 -0.38 5.95 -4.75
CA ASP A 133 -0.26 5.81 -6.19
C ASP A 133 -0.07 4.33 -6.59
N THR A 134 -1.15 3.72 -7.07
CA THR A 134 -1.20 2.32 -7.49
C THR A 134 -0.42 2.02 -8.78
N LYS A 135 -0.03 3.05 -9.55
CA LYS A 135 0.82 2.90 -10.74
C LYS A 135 2.29 2.79 -10.36
N VAL A 136 2.71 3.50 -9.31
CA VAL A 136 4.08 3.44 -8.78
C VAL A 136 4.28 2.21 -7.90
N ALA A 137 3.38 1.98 -6.93
CA ALA A 137 3.47 0.84 -6.02
C ALA A 137 2.07 0.31 -5.66
N SER A 138 1.91 -0.99 -5.51
CA SER A 138 0.69 -1.59 -4.95
C SER A 138 1.00 -2.35 -3.68
N VAL A 139 0.03 -2.44 -2.80
CA VAL A 139 0.10 -3.21 -1.56
C VAL A 139 -0.99 -4.28 -1.57
N SER A 140 -0.64 -5.48 -1.11
CA SER A 140 -1.58 -6.60 -0.95
C SER A 140 -1.36 -7.27 0.41
N PRO A 141 -2.43 -7.63 1.14
CA PRO A 141 -2.31 -8.38 2.38
C PRO A 141 -1.87 -9.82 2.11
N ASN A 142 -1.11 -10.39 3.05
CA ASN A 142 -0.71 -11.79 3.07
C ASN A 142 -1.48 -12.54 4.18
N GLY A 143 -1.56 -13.86 4.10
CA GLY A 143 -2.29 -14.68 5.08
C GLY A 143 -1.69 -14.72 6.50
N ASP A 144 -0.47 -14.21 6.68
CA ASP A 144 0.24 -14.16 7.96
C ASP A 144 0.17 -12.78 8.65
N GLY A 145 -0.69 -11.89 8.16
CA GLY A 145 -0.85 -10.52 8.70
C GLY A 145 0.22 -9.52 8.21
N SER A 146 1.13 -9.94 7.34
CA SER A 146 2.06 -9.03 6.65
C SER A 146 1.48 -8.49 5.35
N PHE A 147 2.17 -7.53 4.75
CA PHE A 147 1.80 -6.95 3.46
C PHE A 147 2.94 -7.06 2.47
N THR A 148 2.61 -7.43 1.24
CA THR A 148 3.53 -7.40 0.10
C THR A 148 3.34 -6.10 -0.66
N ILE A 149 4.41 -5.31 -0.78
CA ILE A 149 4.46 -4.12 -1.62
C ILE A 149 5.17 -4.51 -2.93
N ALA A 150 4.50 -4.28 -4.07
CA ALA A 150 5.06 -4.50 -5.39
C ALA A 150 5.43 -3.16 -6.05
N PHE A 151 6.64 -3.07 -6.59
CA PHE A 151 7.17 -1.90 -7.26
C PHE A 151 6.84 -1.94 -8.75
N LYS A 152 5.95 -1.07 -9.21
CA LYS A 152 5.38 -1.14 -10.56
C LYS A 152 5.99 -0.15 -11.55
N SER A 153 6.32 1.05 -11.09
CA SER A 153 6.89 2.10 -11.95
C SER A 153 7.81 2.99 -11.14
N ALA A 154 8.82 3.58 -11.80
CA ALA A 154 9.76 4.48 -11.15
C ALA A 154 9.04 5.72 -10.61
N GLY A 155 9.41 6.15 -9.41
CA GLY A 155 8.78 7.28 -8.73
C GLY A 155 8.61 7.04 -7.23
N ASN A 156 7.85 7.92 -6.60
CA ASN A 156 7.59 7.89 -5.17
C ASN A 156 6.11 7.66 -4.90
N SER A 157 5.80 6.87 -3.88
CA SER A 157 4.44 6.62 -3.42
C SER A 157 4.44 6.52 -1.89
N THR A 158 3.26 6.49 -1.29
CA THR A 158 3.09 6.27 0.15
C THR A 158 2.05 5.18 0.33
N ILE A 159 2.37 4.19 1.16
CA ILE A 159 1.39 3.20 1.62
C ILE A 159 0.89 3.63 2.98
N THR A 160 -0.42 3.71 3.13
CA THR A 160 -1.07 4.01 4.41
C THR A 160 -1.70 2.72 4.94
N PHE A 161 -1.34 2.37 6.16
CA PHE A 161 -1.93 1.28 6.93
C PHE A 161 -2.91 1.85 7.93
N GLN A 162 -4.07 1.21 8.08
CA GLN A 162 -5.17 1.68 8.90
C GLN A 162 -5.76 0.49 9.67
N THR A 163 -6.09 0.70 10.95
CA THR A 163 -6.78 -0.35 11.73
C THR A 163 -8.23 -0.49 11.29
N GLY A 164 -8.79 -1.70 11.29
CA GLY A 164 -10.16 -1.92 10.82
C GLY A 164 -11.27 -1.36 11.72
N VAL A 165 -10.95 -0.98 12.96
CA VAL A 165 -11.93 -0.49 13.96
C VAL A 165 -11.91 1.02 14.14
N ASN A 166 -10.82 1.69 13.74
CA ASN A 166 -10.71 3.14 13.82
C ASN A 166 -9.86 3.67 12.66
N ASP A 167 -10.52 4.44 11.80
CA ASP A 167 -9.93 5.02 10.60
C ASP A 167 -8.89 6.11 10.91
N GLU A 168 -8.88 6.68 12.12
CA GLU A 168 -7.90 7.69 12.54
C GLU A 168 -6.57 7.06 12.96
N ILE A 169 -6.55 5.76 13.30
CA ILE A 169 -5.33 5.05 13.71
C ILE A 169 -4.63 4.54 12.46
N THR A 170 -3.67 5.34 11.99
CA THR A 170 -2.92 5.08 10.78
C THR A 170 -1.41 5.12 11.01
N THR A 171 -0.68 4.44 10.14
CA THR A 171 0.78 4.60 9.98
C THR A 171 1.12 4.52 8.49
N THR A 172 2.27 5.04 8.11
CA THR A 172 2.64 5.14 6.69
C THR A 172 4.03 4.61 6.43
N THR A 173 4.21 4.02 5.24
CA THR A 173 5.52 3.68 4.68
C THR A 173 5.73 4.47 3.39
N HIS A 174 6.84 5.20 3.32
CA HIS A 174 7.26 5.87 2.09
C HIS A 174 7.92 4.86 1.14
N VAL A 175 7.53 4.90 -0.13
CA VAL A 175 8.03 4.02 -1.17
C VAL A 175 8.81 4.82 -2.19
N SER A 176 10.04 4.41 -2.47
CA SER A 176 10.86 4.96 -3.57
C SER A 176 11.27 3.87 -4.54
N VAL A 177 10.81 3.98 -5.79
CA VAL A 177 11.04 2.99 -6.84
C VAL A 177 12.03 3.55 -7.86
N ALA A 178 13.17 2.89 -8.00
CA ALA A 178 14.12 3.15 -9.07
C ALA A 178 13.70 2.42 -10.35
N ALA A 179 14.00 3.01 -11.52
CA ALA A 179 13.81 2.34 -12.79
C ALA A 179 14.63 1.04 -12.88
N ALA A 180 14.09 0.02 -13.54
CA ALA A 180 14.87 -1.19 -13.83
C ALA A 180 15.98 -0.85 -14.83
N VAL A 181 17.20 -1.29 -14.53
CA VAL A 181 18.34 -1.14 -15.43
C VAL A 181 18.41 -2.34 -16.37
N THR A 182 18.21 -2.09 -17.66
CA THR A 182 18.43 -3.08 -18.72
C THR A 182 19.89 -3.00 -19.14
N LYS A 183 20.66 -4.04 -18.82
CA LYS A 183 22.08 -4.11 -19.17
C LYS A 183 22.28 -4.36 -20.66
N VAL A 184 23.35 -3.78 -21.21
CA VAL A 184 23.83 -4.15 -22.53
C VAL A 184 24.29 -5.61 -22.54
N THR A 185 24.03 -6.32 -23.63
CA THR A 185 24.47 -7.70 -23.88
C THR A 185 25.32 -7.84 -25.14
N GLY A 186 25.41 -6.79 -25.95
CA GLY A 186 26.27 -6.77 -27.13
C GLY A 186 26.13 -5.50 -27.96
N VAL A 187 26.97 -5.40 -28.99
CA VAL A 187 26.91 -4.34 -30.00
C VAL A 187 27.14 -4.94 -31.38
N LYS A 188 26.42 -4.44 -32.38
CA LYS A 188 26.58 -4.86 -33.78
C LYS A 188 26.73 -3.64 -34.67
N LEU A 189 27.79 -3.63 -35.48
CA LEU A 189 27.96 -2.64 -36.53
C LEU A 189 27.04 -2.92 -37.72
N ASP A 190 26.55 -1.88 -38.37
CA ASP A 190 25.80 -1.97 -39.63
C ASP A 190 26.69 -2.47 -40.78
N LYS A 191 27.99 -2.19 -40.72
CA LYS A 191 29.00 -2.63 -41.69
C LYS A 191 30.21 -3.23 -40.97
N THR A 192 30.70 -4.38 -41.45
CA THR A 192 31.92 -5.03 -40.96
C THR A 192 33.14 -4.75 -41.82
N THR A 193 32.93 -4.11 -42.97
CA THR A 193 33.96 -3.60 -43.86
C THR A 193 33.55 -2.26 -44.44
N LEU A 194 34.54 -1.41 -44.70
CA LEU A 194 34.40 -0.12 -45.34
C LEU A 194 35.52 0.03 -46.39
N SER A 195 35.21 0.63 -47.52
CA SER A 195 36.21 0.94 -48.53
C SER A 195 35.90 2.27 -49.22
N GLY A 196 36.95 3.04 -49.47
CA GLY A 196 36.81 4.33 -50.14
C GLY A 196 38.14 4.92 -50.59
N LYS A 197 38.07 6.15 -51.11
CA LYS A 197 39.24 6.92 -51.57
C LYS A 197 39.66 7.94 -50.52
N VAL A 198 40.94 8.31 -50.53
CA VAL A 198 41.47 9.40 -49.71
C VAL A 198 40.61 10.67 -49.88
N GLY A 199 40.28 11.33 -48.77
CA GLY A 199 39.40 12.50 -48.71
C GLY A 199 37.90 12.16 -48.63
N GLY A 200 37.52 10.90 -48.86
CA GLY A 200 36.15 10.42 -48.66
C GLY A 200 35.81 10.17 -47.19
N ASN A 201 34.54 9.86 -46.93
CA ASN A 201 34.06 9.46 -45.62
C ASN A 201 32.86 8.52 -45.74
N ASP A 202 32.63 7.73 -44.71
CA ASP A 202 31.45 6.86 -44.56
C ASP A 202 30.92 6.92 -43.12
N GLN A 203 29.63 6.64 -42.97
CA GLN A 203 29.01 6.51 -41.64
C GLN A 203 29.03 5.04 -41.21
N LEU A 204 29.56 4.80 -40.01
CA LEU A 204 29.47 3.53 -39.31
C LEU A 204 28.47 3.69 -38.15
N THR A 205 27.49 2.79 -38.07
CA THR A 205 26.44 2.82 -37.05
C THR A 205 26.57 1.61 -36.14
N ALA A 206 26.69 1.86 -34.84
CA ALA A 206 26.71 0.81 -33.82
C ALA A 206 25.31 0.62 -33.21
N ASN A 207 24.78 -0.60 -33.31
CA ASN A 207 23.49 -0.99 -32.74
C ASN A 207 23.72 -1.75 -31.44
N VAL A 208 23.44 -1.11 -30.31
CA VAL A 208 23.52 -1.71 -28.97
C VAL A 208 22.35 -2.66 -28.75
N GLN A 209 22.61 -3.81 -28.15
CA GLN A 209 21.61 -4.82 -27.82
C GLN A 209 21.53 -5.04 -26.31
N PRO A 210 20.31 -5.20 -25.74
CA PRO A 210 19.02 -4.96 -26.41
C PRO A 210 18.80 -3.46 -26.71
N SER A 211 17.92 -3.14 -27.66
CA SER A 211 17.61 -1.73 -28.03
C SER A 211 16.99 -0.89 -26.91
N GLY A 212 16.51 -1.55 -25.85
CA GLY A 212 16.01 -0.93 -24.63
C GLY A 212 17.03 -0.89 -23.49
N ALA A 213 18.32 -1.10 -23.77
CA ALA A 213 19.36 -0.97 -22.76
C ALA A 213 19.37 0.45 -22.16
N THR A 214 19.62 0.54 -20.85
CA THR A 214 19.54 1.80 -20.10
C THR A 214 20.68 2.75 -20.46
N ASN A 215 21.88 2.22 -20.74
CA ASN A 215 22.98 2.98 -21.32
C ASN A 215 23.31 2.41 -22.71
N GLN A 216 23.17 3.23 -23.75
CA GLN A 216 23.46 2.87 -25.14
C GLN A 216 24.68 3.63 -25.70
N GLY A 217 25.49 4.24 -24.84
CA GLY A 217 26.73 4.92 -25.23
C GLY A 217 27.70 3.96 -25.90
N VAL A 218 28.32 4.42 -26.99
CA VAL A 218 29.34 3.69 -27.76
C VAL A 218 30.52 4.61 -28.00
N LEU A 219 31.71 4.09 -27.74
CA LEU A 219 32.99 4.72 -28.03
C LEU A 219 33.58 4.08 -29.29
N PHE A 220 34.02 4.92 -30.22
CA PHE A 220 34.73 4.47 -31.42
C PHE A 220 36.23 4.75 -31.28
N SER A 221 37.04 3.86 -31.82
CA SER A 221 38.49 4.02 -31.93
C SER A 221 39.01 3.45 -33.25
N SER A 222 40.08 4.02 -33.78
CA SER A 222 40.81 3.47 -34.91
C SER A 222 42.10 2.80 -34.46
N SER A 223 42.50 1.75 -35.16
CA SER A 223 43.86 1.19 -35.02
C SER A 223 44.93 2.10 -35.62
N ASP A 224 44.56 2.97 -36.57
CA ASP A 224 45.46 3.94 -37.22
C ASP A 224 44.67 5.13 -37.77
N ASP A 225 44.57 6.21 -36.98
CA ASP A 225 43.88 7.46 -37.37
C ASP A 225 44.56 8.17 -38.55
N THR A 226 45.81 7.84 -38.88
CA THR A 226 46.50 8.42 -40.05
C THR A 226 46.06 7.78 -41.37
N VAL A 227 45.46 6.59 -41.31
CA VAL A 227 44.87 5.88 -42.45
C VAL A 227 43.36 6.13 -42.51
N ALA A 228 42.66 5.87 -41.40
CA ALA A 228 41.24 6.14 -41.27
C ALA A 228 40.93 6.62 -39.84
N ALA A 229 40.42 7.85 -39.72
CA ALA A 229 40.02 8.43 -38.45
C ALA A 229 38.52 8.25 -38.24
N VAL A 230 38.08 8.03 -37.01
CA VAL A 230 36.65 7.92 -36.65
C VAL A 230 36.33 8.92 -35.54
N ASP A 231 35.17 9.59 -35.63
CA ASP A 231 34.69 10.48 -34.57
C ASP A 231 33.72 9.77 -33.60
N ASN A 232 33.27 10.51 -32.58
CA ASN A 232 32.34 10.01 -31.57
C ASN A 232 30.93 9.68 -32.11
N THR A 233 30.60 10.12 -33.32
CA THR A 233 29.33 9.79 -34.00
C THR A 233 29.47 8.57 -34.91
N GLY A 234 30.67 8.00 -35.03
CA GLY A 234 30.96 6.87 -35.93
C GLY A 234 31.23 7.28 -37.37
N LYS A 235 31.47 8.57 -37.65
CA LYS A 235 31.84 9.02 -38.99
C LYS A 235 33.31 8.69 -39.24
N VAL A 236 33.57 7.84 -40.23
CA VAL A 236 34.90 7.39 -40.63
C VAL A 236 35.39 8.26 -41.79
N THR A 237 36.55 8.90 -41.63
CA THR A 237 37.20 9.72 -42.65
C THR A 237 38.43 9.01 -43.20
N TYR A 238 38.54 8.93 -44.52
CA TYR A 238 39.65 8.28 -45.22
C TYR A 238 40.82 9.26 -45.40
N VAL A 239 41.90 9.06 -44.67
CA VAL A 239 43.01 10.02 -44.56
C VAL A 239 44.17 9.67 -45.49
N LYS A 240 44.57 8.40 -45.54
CA LYS A 240 45.71 7.92 -46.34
C LYS A 240 45.47 6.52 -46.84
N ALA A 241 45.99 6.20 -48.03
CA ALA A 241 45.93 4.84 -48.57
C ALA A 241 46.57 3.82 -47.60
N GLY A 242 45.86 2.72 -47.36
CA GLY A 242 46.23 1.71 -46.35
C GLY A 242 45.02 0.97 -45.80
N THR A 243 45.23 0.19 -44.74
CA THR A 243 44.19 -0.53 -44.02
C THR A 243 44.19 -0.15 -42.55
N ALA A 244 43.01 0.04 -41.97
CA ALA A 244 42.82 0.29 -40.54
C ALA A 244 41.62 -0.51 -40.02
N VAL A 245 41.53 -0.72 -38.72
CA VAL A 245 40.38 -1.36 -38.06
C VAL A 245 39.72 -0.33 -37.16
N ILE A 246 38.43 -0.09 -37.39
CA ILE A 246 37.60 0.71 -36.49
C ILE A 246 36.93 -0.22 -35.49
N THR A 247 37.03 0.09 -34.20
CA THR A 247 36.42 -0.65 -33.10
C THR A 247 35.35 0.21 -32.45
N ALA A 248 34.13 -0.32 -32.35
CA ALA A 248 33.07 0.21 -31.51
C ALA A 248 33.03 -0.56 -30.20
N THR A 249 33.02 0.15 -29.07
CA THR A 249 32.99 -0.41 -27.72
C THR A 249 31.83 0.21 -26.95
N THR A 250 30.94 -0.61 -26.37
CA THR A 250 29.87 -0.09 -25.52
C THR A 250 30.43 0.43 -24.20
N GLU A 251 29.92 1.56 -23.72
CA GLU A 251 30.30 2.10 -22.41
C GLU A 251 29.85 1.17 -21.28
N ASP A 252 28.62 0.64 -21.39
CA ASP A 252 28.11 -0.38 -20.47
C ASP A 252 28.53 -1.77 -20.94
N GLY A 253 29.15 -2.54 -20.04
CA GLY A 253 29.59 -3.91 -20.28
C GLY A 253 30.82 -4.11 -21.18
N GLY A 254 31.31 -3.08 -21.88
CA GLY A 254 32.55 -3.14 -22.66
C GLY A 254 32.50 -4.09 -23.87
N PHE A 255 31.33 -4.32 -24.46
CA PHE A 255 31.17 -5.18 -25.63
C PHE A 255 31.75 -4.51 -26.87
N THR A 256 32.39 -5.29 -27.74
CA THR A 256 33.08 -4.75 -28.91
C THR A 256 32.56 -5.30 -30.24
N ALA A 257 32.63 -4.49 -31.28
CA ALA A 257 32.44 -4.88 -32.67
C ALA A 257 33.43 -4.12 -33.56
N THR A 258 33.91 -4.76 -34.62
CA THR A 258 34.97 -4.19 -35.47
C THR A 258 34.55 -4.09 -36.94
N SER A 259 35.10 -3.10 -37.63
CA SER A 259 34.98 -2.90 -39.07
C SER A 259 36.36 -2.72 -39.69
N ASN A 260 36.64 -3.48 -40.75
CA ASN A 260 37.90 -3.37 -41.49
C ASN A 260 37.77 -2.29 -42.57
N VAL A 261 38.63 -1.29 -42.53
CA VAL A 261 38.66 -0.17 -43.46
C VAL A 261 39.80 -0.33 -44.45
N THR A 262 39.50 -0.21 -45.74
CA THR A 262 40.50 -0.16 -46.82
C THR A 262 40.41 1.17 -47.56
N VAL A 263 41.49 1.94 -47.53
CA VAL A 263 41.59 3.23 -48.19
C VAL A 263 42.47 3.12 -49.44
N SER A 264 41.93 3.57 -50.57
CA SER A 264 42.60 3.63 -51.86
C SER A 264 43.03 5.06 -52.20
N ALA A 265 44.06 5.20 -53.05
CA ALA A 265 44.55 6.48 -53.53
C ALA A 265 43.55 7.18 -54.48
#